data_AF-A0A947JZG8-F1
#
_entry.id   AF-A0A947JZG8-F1
#
_cell.length_a   1.000
_cell.length_b   1.000
_cell.length_c   1.000
_cell.angle_alpha   90.00
_cell.angle_beta   90.00
_cell.angle_gamma   90.00
#
_symmetry.space_group_name_H-M   'P 1'
#
loop_
_entity.id
_entity.type
_entity.pdbx_description
1 polymer ?
#
loop_
_entity_poly.entity_id
_entity_poly.type
_entity_poly.pdbx_seq_one_letter_code
_entity_poly.pdbx_strand_id
1 'polypeptide(L)'
;MTQLGGLSELLKKETTRFSRHGGTLLIGVDDDGSFAGIEEDMQTLKHANRDGFERILMDLAKDGFGGHACALIHCRFHQVDEKTVCRIIVERSVDPVYLVEGGIARLMLRVGNSTRELDVREAQAHLRNRTPG
;
A
#
# COMPACT_ATOMS: atom_id res chain seq x y z
N MET A 1 9.48 7.17 -12.98
CA MET A 1 9.60 5.75 -13.37
C MET A 1 9.81 4.89 -12.13
N THR A 2 8.76 4.28 -11.61
CA THR A 2 8.87 3.42 -10.44
C THR A 2 8.97 1.98 -10.91
N GLN A 3 10.19 1.50 -11.15
CA GLN A 3 10.44 0.07 -11.36
C GLN A 3 9.70 -0.74 -10.28
N LEU A 4 9.09 -1.88 -10.64
CA LEU A 4 8.26 -2.71 -9.77
C LEU A 4 8.82 -2.95 -8.34
N GLY A 5 10.15 -2.96 -8.18
CA GLY A 5 10.81 -3.06 -6.87
C GLY A 5 10.60 -1.83 -5.95
N GLY A 6 10.44 -0.63 -6.50
CA GLY A 6 10.06 0.56 -5.73
C GLY A 6 8.58 0.61 -5.36
N LEU A 7 7.72 -0.05 -6.15
CA LEU A 7 6.28 -0.09 -5.90
C LEU A 7 5.94 -0.88 -4.63
N SER A 8 6.63 -1.99 -4.39
CA SER A 8 6.41 -2.80 -3.19
C SER A 8 6.72 -2.02 -1.92
N GLU A 9 7.89 -1.37 -1.83
CA GLU A 9 8.29 -0.58 -0.68
C GLU A 9 7.40 0.65 -0.47
N LEU A 10 6.96 1.31 -1.54
CA LEU A 10 6.01 2.40 -1.46
C LEU A 10 4.65 1.92 -0.91
N LEU A 11 4.14 0.80 -1.42
CA LEU A 11 2.88 0.22 -0.96
C LEU A 11 2.94 -0.17 0.52
N LYS A 12 4.06 -0.78 0.95
CA LYS A 12 4.34 -1.14 2.34
C LYS A 12 4.26 0.08 3.26
N LYS A 13 4.96 1.14 2.88
CA LYS A 13 5.05 2.38 3.64
C LYS A 13 3.71 3.10 3.76
N GLU A 14 3.02 3.29 2.63
CA GLU A 14 1.79 4.09 2.57
C GLU A 14 0.60 3.36 3.19
N THR A 15 0.43 2.07 2.95
CA THR A 15 -0.64 1.29 3.61
C THR A 15 -0.46 1.27 5.13
N THR A 16 0.77 1.12 5.63
CA THR A 16 1.05 1.21 7.07
C THR A 16 0.70 2.59 7.63
N ARG A 17 1.05 3.66 6.90
CA ARG A 17 0.69 5.04 7.26
C ARG A 17 -0.82 5.25 7.30
N PHE A 18 -1.55 4.68 6.36
CA PHE A 18 -2.99 4.83 6.22
C PHE A 18 -3.79 3.93 7.15
N SER A 19 -3.21 2.83 7.66
CA SER A 19 -3.92 1.84 8.49
C SER A 19 -4.81 2.42 9.61
N ARG A 20 -4.44 3.55 10.23
CA ARG A 20 -5.22 4.19 11.30
C ARG A 20 -6.29 5.19 10.84
N HIS A 21 -6.12 5.81 9.67
CA HIS A 21 -6.96 6.93 9.22
C HIS A 21 -7.60 6.69 7.84
N GLY A 22 -7.22 5.62 7.17
CA GLY A 22 -7.38 5.46 5.73
C GLY A 22 -6.47 6.40 4.94
N GLY A 23 -6.52 6.30 3.61
CA GLY A 23 -5.82 7.21 2.73
C GLY A 23 -5.89 6.83 1.27
N THR A 24 -5.22 7.61 0.44
CA THR A 24 -5.13 7.39 -0.99
C THR A 24 -3.70 7.64 -1.44
N LEU A 25 -3.17 6.71 -2.23
CA LEU A 25 -1.91 6.85 -2.96
C LEU A 25 -2.22 6.94 -4.46
N LEU A 26 -1.57 7.88 -5.14
CA LEU A 26 -1.63 8.00 -6.59
C LEU A 26 -0.30 7.52 -7.18
N ILE A 27 -0.37 6.68 -8.20
CA ILE A 27 0.76 6.16 -8.98
C ILE A 27 0.61 6.62 -10.41
N GLY A 28 1.71 7.08 -11.01
CA GLY A 28 1.70 7.75 -12.31
C GLY A 28 1.45 9.26 -12.19
N VAL A 29 1.69 9.83 -11.02
CA VAL A 29 1.70 11.28 -10.76
C VAL A 29 3.07 11.63 -10.17
N ASP A 30 3.74 12.61 -10.73
CA ASP A 30 5.02 13.11 -10.22
C ASP A 30 4.80 14.10 -9.06
N ASP A 31 5.87 14.41 -8.32
CA ASP A 31 5.83 15.28 -7.14
C ASP A 31 5.37 16.73 -7.47
N ASP A 32 5.50 17.15 -8.72
CA ASP A 32 5.01 18.44 -9.22
C ASP A 32 3.52 18.43 -9.59
N GLY A 33 2.85 17.27 -9.45
CA GLY A 33 1.46 17.06 -9.79
C GLY A 33 1.22 16.75 -11.27
N SER A 34 2.27 16.65 -12.09
CA SER A 34 2.13 16.25 -13.49
C SER A 34 1.82 14.76 -13.60
N PHE A 35 1.03 14.39 -14.61
CA PHE A 35 0.70 12.99 -14.86
C PHE A 35 1.86 12.36 -15.61
N ALA A 36 2.60 11.45 -14.96
CA ALA A 36 3.62 10.62 -15.60
C ALA A 36 2.99 9.46 -16.38
N GLY A 37 1.91 8.90 -15.85
CA GLY A 37 1.29 7.67 -16.35
C GLY A 37 1.93 6.40 -15.79
N ILE A 38 1.26 5.26 -15.95
CA ILE A 38 1.77 3.92 -15.57
C ILE A 38 1.98 3.00 -16.79
N GLU A 39 1.92 3.57 -18.00
CA GLU A 39 2.02 2.85 -19.27
C GLU A 39 3.31 2.05 -19.38
N GLU A 40 4.45 2.67 -19.03
CA GLU A 40 5.75 2.01 -19.06
C GLU A 40 5.80 0.84 -18.06
N ASP A 41 5.25 1.03 -16.86
CA ASP A 41 5.19 -0.02 -15.84
C ASP A 41 4.31 -1.19 -16.30
N MET A 42 3.16 -0.91 -16.92
CA MET A 42 2.28 -1.92 -17.52
C MET A 42 2.99 -2.72 -18.62
N GLN A 43 3.82 -2.07 -19.46
CA GLN A 43 4.54 -2.76 -20.55
C GLN A 43 5.56 -3.79 -20.04
N THR A 44 6.06 -3.64 -18.82
CA THR A 44 6.97 -4.63 -18.21
C THR A 44 6.27 -5.92 -17.76
N LEU A 45 4.93 -5.92 -17.77
CA LEU A 45 4.12 -7.02 -17.25
C LEU A 45 3.83 -8.07 -18.34
N LYS A 46 3.71 -9.33 -17.92
CA LYS A 46 3.26 -10.43 -18.80
C LYS A 46 1.90 -10.13 -19.46
N HIS A 47 1.01 -9.43 -18.74
CA HIS A 47 -0.22 -8.87 -19.29
C HIS A 47 -0.12 -7.36 -19.21
N ALA A 48 0.22 -6.73 -20.34
CA ALA A 48 0.40 -5.29 -20.44
C ALA A 48 -0.93 -4.54 -20.50
N ASN A 49 -1.73 -4.68 -19.45
CA ASN A 49 -3.03 -4.02 -19.29
C ASN A 49 -3.32 -3.72 -17.80
N ARG A 50 -4.41 -2.99 -17.55
CA ARG A 50 -4.84 -2.56 -16.21
C ARG A 50 -5.02 -3.74 -15.25
N ASP A 51 -5.65 -4.82 -15.72
CA ASP A 51 -5.89 -6.03 -14.93
C ASP A 51 -4.57 -6.70 -14.51
N GLY A 52 -3.58 -6.74 -15.40
CA GLY A 52 -2.24 -7.24 -15.11
C GLY A 52 -1.54 -6.43 -14.03
N PHE A 53 -1.66 -5.10 -14.09
CA PHE A 53 -1.10 -4.19 -13.09
C PHE A 53 -1.78 -4.35 -11.74
N GLU A 54 -3.11 -4.39 -11.71
CA GLU A 54 -3.88 -4.60 -10.49
C GLU A 54 -3.53 -5.93 -9.84
N ARG A 55 -3.42 -7.02 -10.61
CA ARG A 55 -3.04 -8.32 -10.08
C ARG A 55 -1.68 -8.27 -9.38
N ILE A 56 -0.68 -7.67 -10.01
CA ILE A 56 0.66 -7.56 -9.42
C ILE A 56 0.64 -6.70 -8.16
N LEU A 57 -0.10 -5.60 -8.18
CA LEU A 57 -0.27 -4.74 -7.00
C LEU A 57 -0.91 -5.50 -5.84
N MET A 58 -1.93 -6.31 -6.11
CA MET A 58 -2.58 -7.15 -5.10
C MET A 58 -1.67 -8.30 -4.62
N ASP A 59 -0.87 -8.89 -5.50
CA ASP A 59 0.14 -9.89 -5.13
C ASP A 59 1.21 -9.27 -4.21
N LEU A 60 1.72 -8.09 -4.56
CA LEU A 60 2.66 -7.33 -3.72
C LEU A 60 2.04 -6.95 -2.36
N ALA A 61 0.77 -6.54 -2.36
CA ALA A 61 0.03 -6.25 -1.13
C ALA A 61 -0.08 -7.50 -0.24
N LYS A 62 -0.40 -8.65 -0.84
CA LYS A 62 -0.57 -9.92 -0.15
C LYS A 62 0.75 -10.41 0.43
N ASP A 63 1.82 -10.33 -0.33
CA ASP A 63 3.16 -10.73 0.12
C ASP A 63 3.65 -9.81 1.26
N GLY A 64 3.34 -8.51 1.17
CA GLY A 64 3.74 -7.52 2.16
C GLY A 64 2.90 -7.51 3.43
N PHE A 65 1.59 -7.81 3.38
CA PHE A 65 0.68 -7.61 4.52
C PHE A 65 -0.14 -8.83 4.92
N GLY A 66 -0.06 -9.92 4.15
CA GLY A 66 -0.95 -11.07 4.29
C GLY A 66 -2.36 -10.79 3.76
N GLY A 67 -3.15 -11.87 3.60
CA GLY A 67 -4.43 -11.81 2.91
C GLY A 67 -5.51 -10.93 3.56
N HIS A 68 -5.46 -10.69 4.87
CA HIS A 68 -6.49 -9.91 5.58
C HIS A 68 -6.41 -8.41 5.23
N ALA A 69 -5.20 -7.86 5.10
CA ALA A 69 -5.02 -6.46 4.77
C ALA A 69 -5.34 -6.14 3.30
N CYS A 70 -5.26 -7.12 2.40
CA CYS A 70 -5.65 -6.96 1.00
C CYS A 70 -7.10 -6.52 0.83
N ALA A 71 -8.01 -6.94 1.71
CA ALA A 71 -9.42 -6.56 1.66
C ALA A 71 -9.64 -5.05 1.90
N LEU A 72 -8.66 -4.37 2.51
CA LEU A 72 -8.70 -2.94 2.78
C LEU A 72 -8.09 -2.11 1.65
N ILE A 73 -7.50 -2.74 0.63
CA ILE A 73 -6.79 -2.09 -0.46
C ILE A 73 -7.65 -2.17 -1.71
N HIS A 74 -8.01 -1.03 -2.28
CA HIS A 74 -8.78 -0.94 -3.50
C HIS A 74 -7.98 -0.23 -4.58
N CYS A 75 -7.92 -0.84 -5.76
CA CYS A 75 -7.30 -0.24 -6.93
C CYS A 75 -8.38 0.40 -7.82
N ARG A 76 -8.11 1.62 -8.29
CA ARG A 76 -8.95 2.33 -9.26
C ARG A 76 -8.06 2.97 -10.32
N PHE A 77 -8.39 2.75 -11.59
CA PHE A 77 -7.67 3.37 -12.70
C PHE A 77 -8.44 4.58 -13.22
N HIS A 78 -7.72 5.67 -13.44
CA HIS A 78 -8.23 6.89 -14.01
C HIS A 78 -7.47 7.22 -15.29
N GLN A 79 -8.16 7.74 -16.30
CA GLN A 79 -7.54 8.22 -17.52
C GLN A 79 -7.59 9.74 -17.53
N VAL A 80 -6.43 10.37 -17.58
CA VAL A 80 -6.26 11.83 -17.53
C VAL A 80 -5.16 12.20 -18.52
N ASP A 81 -5.43 13.16 -19.40
CA ASP A 81 -4.48 13.61 -20.44
C ASP A 81 -3.83 12.46 -21.21
N GLU A 82 -4.66 11.50 -21.67
CA GLU A 82 -4.26 10.28 -22.39
C GLU A 82 -3.39 9.30 -21.59
N LYS A 83 -3.08 9.60 -20.34
CA LYS A 83 -2.30 8.77 -19.42
C LYS A 83 -3.18 8.05 -18.41
N THR A 84 -2.70 6.91 -17.93
CA THR A 84 -3.36 6.09 -16.93
C THR A 84 -2.72 6.36 -15.56
N VAL A 85 -3.54 6.77 -14.60
CA VAL A 85 -3.16 6.95 -13.20
C VAL A 85 -3.81 5.83 -12.38
N CYS A 86 -3.02 5.17 -11.54
CA CYS A 86 -3.55 4.20 -10.58
C CYS A 86 -3.74 4.89 -9.23
N ARG A 87 -4.99 4.89 -8.76
CA ARG A 87 -5.37 5.33 -7.43
C ARG A 87 -5.55 4.12 -6.53
N ILE A 88 -4.66 3.97 -5.55
CA ILE A 88 -4.80 3.01 -4.47
C ILE A 88 -5.53 3.68 -3.31
N ILE A 89 -6.62 3.09 -2.88
CA ILE A 89 -7.39 3.52 -1.71
C ILE A 89 -7.14 2.49 -0.61
N VAL A 90 -6.68 2.96 0.55
CA VAL A 90 -6.50 2.11 1.72
C VAL A 90 -7.55 2.50 2.75
N GLU A 91 -8.44 1.56 3.06
CA GLU A 91 -9.44 1.73 4.10
C GLU A 91 -8.81 1.78 5.49
N ARG A 92 -9.48 2.46 6.40
CA ARG A 92 -9.10 2.45 7.81
C ARG A 92 -9.28 1.02 8.35
N SER A 93 -8.24 0.48 8.95
CA SER A 93 -8.29 -0.80 9.65
C SER A 93 -8.68 -0.59 11.11
N VAL A 94 -9.72 -1.29 11.56
CA VAL A 94 -10.00 -1.46 13.00
C VAL A 94 -9.02 -2.43 13.64
N ASP A 95 -8.51 -3.37 12.86
CA ASP A 95 -7.52 -4.36 13.27
C ASP A 95 -6.08 -3.87 13.04
N PRO A 96 -5.09 -4.42 13.75
CA PRO A 96 -3.69 -4.09 13.53
C PRO A 96 -3.25 -4.62 12.17
N VAL A 97 -2.53 -3.80 11.41
CA VAL A 97 -1.95 -4.20 10.12
C VAL A 97 -0.52 -4.65 10.37
N TYR A 98 -0.19 -5.85 9.91
CA TYR A 98 1.14 -6.44 10.06
C TYR A 98 1.86 -6.43 8.72
N LEU A 99 3.16 -6.13 8.74
CA LEU A 99 4.05 -6.30 7.61
C LEU A 99 4.68 -7.69 7.69
N VAL A 100 4.62 -8.48 6.62
CA VAL A 100 5.21 -9.81 6.53
C VAL A 100 6.54 -9.71 5.78
N GLU A 101 7.64 -10.03 6.47
CA GLU A 101 8.97 -10.05 5.87
C GLU A 101 9.70 -11.34 6.27
N GLY A 102 10.16 -12.11 5.27
CA GLY A 102 10.82 -13.40 5.53
C GLY A 102 9.93 -14.40 6.27
N GLY A 103 8.60 -14.30 6.14
CA GLY A 103 7.63 -15.12 6.86
C GLY A 103 7.33 -14.68 8.30
N ILE A 104 7.93 -13.56 8.75
CA ILE A 104 7.71 -13.01 10.09
C ILE A 104 6.74 -11.82 9.98
N ALA A 105 5.63 -11.88 10.70
CA ALA A 105 4.68 -10.78 10.81
C ALA A 105 5.13 -9.77 11.86
N ARG A 106 5.32 -8.51 11.45
CA ARG A 106 5.80 -7.38 12.26
C ARG A 106 4.72 -6.32 12.38
N LEU A 107 4.40 -5.92 13.60
CA LEU A 107 3.43 -4.86 13.83
C LEU A 107 4.09 -3.51 13.66
N MET A 108 3.69 -2.78 12.62
CA MET A 108 4.24 -1.47 12.31
C MET A 108 3.28 -0.38 12.78
N LEU A 109 3.80 0.63 13.49
CA LEU A 109 3.03 1.78 13.95
C LEU A 109 3.67 3.08 13.48
N ARG A 110 2.83 3.97 12.93
CA ARG A 110 3.21 5.35 12.68
C ARG A 110 3.20 6.15 13.98
N VAL A 111 4.35 6.71 14.35
CA VAL A 111 4.52 7.61 15.49
C VAL A 111 5.11 8.92 14.99
N GLY A 112 4.31 9.98 14.98
CA GLY A 112 4.71 11.27 14.40
C GLY A 112 4.92 11.20 12.88
N ASN A 113 6.13 11.52 12.41
CA ASN A 113 6.46 11.50 10.98
C ASN A 113 7.01 10.16 10.47
N SER A 114 7.34 9.23 11.37
CA SER A 114 8.04 7.98 11.06
C SER A 114 7.16 6.75 11.34
N THR A 115 7.50 5.66 10.68
CA THR A 115 6.92 4.34 10.92
C THR A 115 7.97 3.49 11.62
N ARG A 116 7.61 2.84 12.73
CA ARG A 116 8.50 1.94 13.45
C ARG A 116 7.82 0.63 13.79
N GLU A 117 8.62 -0.42 13.89
CA GLU A 117 8.19 -1.71 14.44
C GLU A 117 7.92 -1.56 15.94
N LEU A 118 6.85 -2.20 16.43
CA LEU A 118 6.57 -2.34 17.85
C LEU A 118 7.15 -3.66 18.35
N ASP A 119 7.84 -3.62 19.49
CA ASP A 119 8.18 -4.86 20.19
C ASP A 119 6.92 -5.54 20.77
N VAL A 120 7.07 -6.77 21.29
CA VAL A 120 5.93 -7.55 21.84
C VAL A 120 5.20 -6.81 22.96
N ARG A 121 5.92 -6.11 23.85
CA ARG A 121 5.35 -5.39 24.99
C ARG A 121 4.59 -4.16 24.51
N GLU A 122 5.17 -3.40 23.58
CA GLU A 122 4.55 -2.24 22.95
C GLU A 122 3.32 -2.65 22.14
N ALA A 123 3.40 -3.74 21.38
CA ALA A 123 2.29 -4.30 20.63
C ALA A 123 1.15 -4.66 21.59
N GLN A 124 1.42 -5.43 22.65
CA GLN A 124 0.40 -5.76 23.65
C GLN A 124 -0.23 -4.52 24.29
N ALA A 125 0.57 -3.49 24.62
CA ALA A 125 0.04 -2.23 25.16
C ALA A 125 -0.80 -1.47 24.13
N HIS A 126 -0.36 -1.42 22.87
CA HIS A 126 -1.08 -0.77 21.78
C HIS A 126 -2.43 -1.43 21.51
N LEU A 127 -2.46 -2.77 21.47
CA LEU A 127 -3.68 -3.55 21.24
C LEU A 127 -4.72 -3.37 22.35
N ARG A 128 -4.29 -3.34 23.62
CA ARG A 128 -5.22 -3.11 24.75
C ARG A 128 -5.85 -1.72 24.74
N ASN A 129 -5.11 -0.72 24.26
CA ASN A 129 -5.56 0.68 24.27
C ASN A 129 -6.31 1.07 22.99
N ARG A 130 -6.44 0.17 22.01
CA ARG A 130 -7.31 0.39 20.85
C ARG A 130 -8.77 0.25 21.30
N THR A 131 -9.44 1.38 21.48
CA THR A 131 -10.90 1.42 21.62
C THR A 131 -11.53 1.15 20.24
N PRO A 132 -12.58 0.32 20.13
CA PRO A 132 -13.41 0.29 18.93
C PRO A 132 -13.95 1.70 18.72
N GLY A 133 -13.70 2.27 17.53
CA GLY A 133 -14.27 3.55 17.13
C GLY A 133 -15.73 3.40 16.76
#